data_AF-A0A5K1HNS7-F1
#
_entry.id   AF-A0A5K1HNS7-F1
#
_cell.length_a   1.000
_cell.length_b   1.000
_cell.length_c   1.000
_cell.angle_alpha   90.00
_cell.angle_beta   90.00
_cell.angle_gamma   90.00
#
_symmetry.space_group_name_H-M   'P 1'
#
loop_
_entity.id
_entity.type
_entity.pdbx_description
1 polymer ?
#
loop_
_entity_poly.entity_id
_entity_poly.type
_entity_poly.pdbx_seq_one_letter_code
_entity_poly.pdbx_strand_id
1 'polypeptide(L)'
;MDEKDLTILNDILSKYYNDSHESTNIKERIVSELTAIVDQWMADIATTTKHPNFDFAELGYGLKVFGSYRLKTNSYDGDIDMLCIVPEFINRE
;
A
#
# COMPACT_ATOMS: atom_id res chain seq x y z
N MET A 1 -4.89 16.19 29.83
CA MET A 1 -5.88 15.26 29.27
C MET A 1 -5.97 14.12 30.24
N ASP A 2 -7.11 13.98 30.89
CA ASP A 2 -7.32 12.91 31.86
C ASP A 2 -7.87 11.64 31.18
N GLU A 3 -8.03 10.57 31.96
CA GLU A 3 -8.51 9.26 31.45
C GLU A 3 -9.94 9.35 30.87
N LYS A 4 -10.74 10.29 31.38
CA LYS A 4 -12.11 10.52 30.91
C LYS A 4 -12.10 11.22 29.55
N ASP A 5 -11.23 12.21 29.37
CA ASP A 5 -11.02 12.88 28.07
C ASP A 5 -10.58 11.89 26.99
N LEU A 6 -9.64 10.99 27.32
CA LEU A 6 -9.16 9.94 26.42
C LEU A 6 -10.28 8.95 26.02
N THR A 7 -11.12 8.59 26.97
CA THR A 7 -12.26 7.69 26.72
C THR A 7 -13.26 8.32 25.75
N ILE A 8 -13.59 9.60 25.95
CA ILE A 8 -14.49 10.35 25.06
C ILE A 8 -13.89 10.47 23.66
N LEU A 9 -12.60 10.78 23.57
CA LEU A 9 -11.90 10.86 22.29
C LEU A 9 -11.97 9.53 21.53
N ASN A 10 -11.69 8.41 22.18
CA ASN A 10 -11.75 7.09 21.57
C ASN A 10 -13.17 6.72 21.12
N ASP A 11 -14.20 7.05 21.90
CA ASP A 11 -15.59 6.81 21.49
C ASP A 11 -15.95 7.58 20.21
N ILE A 12 -15.51 8.84 20.09
CA ILE A 12 -15.72 9.64 18.88
C ILE A 12 -14.93 9.05 17.70
N LEU A 13 -13.64 8.77 17.88
CA LEU A 13 -12.77 8.26 16.82
C LEU A 13 -13.24 6.89 16.31
N SER A 14 -13.73 6.02 17.19
CA SER A 14 -14.22 4.69 16.84
C SER A 14 -15.38 4.71 15.83
N LYS A 15 -16.14 5.81 15.75
CA LYS A 15 -17.24 5.98 14.79
C LYS A 15 -16.76 6.26 13.37
N TYR A 16 -15.53 6.73 13.21
CA TYR A 16 -14.95 7.14 11.92
C TYR A 16 -13.80 6.24 11.46
N TYR A 17 -13.09 5.61 12.40
CA TYR A 17 -11.86 4.83 12.14
C TYR A 17 -12.00 3.32 12.33
N ASN A 18 -13.13 2.81 12.84
CA ASN A 18 -13.35 1.37 12.88
C ASN A 18 -13.73 0.86 11.49
N ASP A 19 -12.72 0.50 10.71
CA ASP A 19 -12.88 -0.45 9.62
C ASP A 19 -13.45 -1.77 10.18
N SER A 20 -14.43 -2.36 9.51
CA SER A 20 -14.80 -3.73 9.85
C SER A 20 -13.61 -4.63 9.51
N HIS A 21 -13.38 -5.71 10.27
CA HIS A 21 -12.31 -6.66 9.94
C HIS A 21 -12.39 -7.15 8.48
N GLU A 22 -13.59 -7.15 7.89
CA GLU A 22 -13.84 -7.51 6.49
C GLU A 22 -13.33 -6.47 5.48
N SER A 23 -13.53 -5.16 5.71
CA SER A 23 -13.02 -4.11 4.81
C SER A 23 -11.50 -4.04 4.82
N THR A 24 -10.86 -4.21 5.99
CA THR A 24 -9.40 -4.29 6.11
C THR A 24 -8.84 -5.45 5.28
N ASN A 25 -9.45 -6.63 5.39
CA ASN A 25 -9.02 -7.82 4.64
C ASN A 25 -9.13 -7.62 3.12
N ILE A 26 -10.15 -6.90 2.64
CA ILE A 26 -10.30 -6.59 1.21
C ILE A 26 -9.18 -5.65 0.75
N LYS A 27 -8.90 -4.57 1.51
CA LYS A 27 -7.82 -3.62 1.17
C LYS A 27 -6.45 -4.32 1.14
N GLU A 28 -6.18 -5.19 2.11
CA GLU A 28 -4.94 -5.99 2.14
C GLU A 28 -4.82 -6.92 0.92
N ARG A 29 -5.92 -7.57 0.52
CA ARG A 29 -5.94 -8.41 -0.69
C ARG A 29 -5.67 -7.61 -1.96
N ILE A 30 -6.28 -6.43 -2.10
CA ILE A 30 -6.05 -5.53 -3.24
C ILE A 30 -4.58 -5.12 -3.30
N VAL A 31 -3.96 -4.74 -2.18
CA VAL A 31 -2.53 -4.40 -2.13
C VAL A 31 -1.66 -5.56 -2.58
N SER A 32 -1.97 -6.79 -2.13
CA SER A 32 -1.24 -7.99 -2.54
C SER A 32 -1.37 -8.28 -4.03
N GLU A 33 -2.57 -8.20 -4.59
CA GLU A 33 -2.82 -8.44 -6.02
C GLU A 33 -2.14 -7.39 -6.90
N LEU A 34 -2.23 -6.10 -6.54
CA LEU A 34 -1.56 -5.02 -7.25
C LEU A 34 -0.03 -5.15 -7.21
N THR A 35 0.52 -5.57 -6.06
CA THR A 35 1.97 -5.83 -5.93
C THR A 35 2.41 -6.91 -6.91
N ALA A 36 1.71 -8.04 -6.95
CA ALA A 36 2.01 -9.13 -7.87
C ALA A 36 1.93 -8.70 -9.35
N ILE A 37 0.94 -7.87 -9.71
CA ILE A 37 0.80 -7.33 -11.06
C ILE A 37 2.00 -6.46 -11.43
N VAL A 38 2.43 -5.56 -10.54
CA VAL A 38 3.57 -4.67 -10.79
C VAL A 38 4.89 -5.44 -10.86
N ASP A 39 5.08 -6.43 -9.98
CA ASP A 39 6.28 -7.27 -9.99
C ASP A 39 6.41 -8.05 -11.31
N GLN A 40 5.30 -8.64 -11.77
CA GLN A 40 5.27 -9.33 -13.07
C GLN A 40 5.52 -8.36 -14.23
N TRP A 41 4.88 -7.20 -14.22
CA TRP A 41 5.06 -6.18 -15.26
C TRP A 41 6.52 -5.70 -15.36
N MET A 42 7.20 -5.49 -14.23
CA MET A 42 8.63 -5.13 -14.23
C MET A 42 9.50 -6.25 -14.83
N ALA A 43 9.22 -7.51 -14.47
CA ALA A 43 9.92 -8.67 -15.03
C ALA A 43 9.72 -8.81 -16.55
N ASP A 44 8.50 -8.53 -17.04
CA ASP A 44 8.17 -8.55 -18.46
C ASP A 44 8.91 -7.43 -19.21
N ILE A 45 8.97 -6.21 -18.65
CA ILE A 45 9.74 -5.11 -19.25
C ILE A 45 11.22 -5.47 -19.30
N ALA A 46 11.82 -5.95 -18.21
CA ALA A 46 13.23 -6.33 -18.19
C ALA A 46 13.55 -7.37 -19.27
N THR A 47 12.67 -8.37 -19.43
CA THR A 47 12.80 -9.41 -20.46
C THR A 47 12.73 -8.82 -21.86
N THR A 48 11.73 -7.99 -22.16
CA THR A 48 11.52 -7.42 -23.50
C THR A 48 12.59 -6.40 -23.91
N THR A 49 13.14 -5.66 -22.94
CA THR A 49 14.22 -4.68 -23.12
C THR A 49 15.62 -5.30 -23.03
N LYS A 50 15.72 -6.63 -22.82
CA LYS A 50 16.97 -7.40 -22.69
C LYS A 50 17.85 -6.97 -21.51
N HIS A 51 17.24 -6.45 -20.44
CA HIS A 51 17.89 -6.25 -19.15
C HIS A 51 17.88 -7.56 -18.33
N PRO A 52 18.83 -7.76 -17.41
CA PRO A 52 18.79 -8.91 -16.51
C PRO A 52 17.54 -8.88 -15.65
N ASN A 53 16.94 -10.05 -15.44
CA ASN A 53 15.85 -10.20 -14.49
C ASN A 53 16.46 -10.33 -13.09
N PHE A 54 16.41 -9.24 -12.33
CA PHE A 54 16.90 -9.20 -10.95
C PHE A 54 15.79 -9.62 -9.99
N ASP A 55 16.15 -9.94 -8.75
CA ASP A 55 15.18 -9.86 -7.66
C ASP A 55 14.88 -8.38 -7.38
N PHE A 56 13.85 -7.86 -8.05
CA PHE A 56 13.45 -6.46 -7.93
C PHE A 56 13.07 -6.10 -6.48
N ALA A 57 12.49 -7.04 -5.73
CA ALA A 57 12.09 -6.82 -4.36
C ALA A 57 13.31 -6.68 -3.43
N GLU A 58 14.34 -7.53 -3.61
CA GLU A 58 15.60 -7.44 -2.86
C GLU A 58 16.30 -6.09 -3.09
N LEU A 59 16.21 -5.56 -4.31
CA LEU A 59 16.78 -4.26 -4.68
C LEU A 59 15.91 -3.06 -4.26
N GLY A 60 14.77 -3.29 -3.62
CA GLY A 60 13.90 -2.24 -3.10
C GLY A 60 12.88 -1.67 -4.10
N TYR A 61 12.80 -2.23 -5.31
CA TYR A 61 11.78 -1.88 -6.30
C TYR A 61 10.40 -2.46 -5.91
N GLY A 62 9.39 -2.12 -6.72
CA GLY A 62 8.00 -2.54 -6.56
C GLY A 62 7.11 -1.49 -5.89
N LEU A 63 5.85 -1.87 -5.65
CA LEU A 63 4.87 -0.99 -5.00
C LEU A 63 5.16 -0.84 -3.51
N LYS A 64 5.14 0.41 -3.03
CA LYS A 64 5.23 0.76 -1.61
C LYS A 64 4.01 1.55 -1.18
N VAL A 65 3.34 1.05 -0.14
CA VAL A 65 2.19 1.75 0.46
C VAL A 65 2.69 2.85 1.40
N PHE A 66 2.12 4.04 1.28
CA PHE A 66 2.39 5.18 2.15
C PHE A 66 1.07 5.83 2.61
N GLY A 67 1.16 7.01 3.21
CA GLY A 67 -0.03 7.78 3.61
C GLY A 67 -0.80 7.20 4.80
N SER A 68 -2.07 7.59 4.90
CA SER A 68 -2.93 7.30 6.06
C SER A 68 -3.13 5.80 6.30
N TYR A 69 -3.23 5.01 5.21
CA TYR A 69 -3.36 3.56 5.27
C TYR A 69 -2.12 2.91 5.88
N ARG A 70 -0.92 3.33 5.45
CA ARG A 70 0.35 2.85 6.03
C ARG A 70 0.48 3.19 7.52
N LEU A 71 -0.01 4.35 7.92
CA LEU A 71 0.02 4.83 9.31
C LEU A 71 -1.08 4.23 10.20
N LYS A 72 -2.00 3.44 9.63
CA LYS A 72 -3.17 2.88 10.32
C LYS A 72 -4.08 3.97 10.93
N THR A 73 -4.15 5.11 10.25
CA THR A 73 -5.04 6.23 10.58
C THR A 73 -5.96 6.56 9.40
N ASN A 74 -6.22 5.57 8.54
CA ASN A 74 -7.11 5.63 7.39
C ASN A 74 -8.56 5.46 7.87
N SER A 75 -9.48 6.23 7.29
CA SER A 75 -10.91 6.01 7.47
C SER A 75 -11.37 4.82 6.62
N TYR A 76 -12.50 4.21 6.97
CA TYR A 76 -12.98 3.03 6.26
C TYR A 76 -13.14 3.22 4.74
N ASP A 77 -13.53 4.43 4.33
CA ASP A 77 -13.68 4.89 2.95
C ASP A 77 -12.43 5.54 2.36
N GLY A 78 -11.39 5.69 3.17
CA GLY A 78 -10.12 6.28 2.78
C GLY A 78 -9.40 5.42 1.74
N ASP A 79 -8.75 6.11 0.81
CA ASP A 79 -7.93 5.56 -0.25
C ASP A 79 -6.62 4.91 0.26
N ILE A 80 -5.93 4.22 -0.65
CA ILE A 80 -4.63 3.59 -0.42
C ILE A 80 -3.62 4.27 -1.32
N ASP A 81 -2.77 5.10 -0.72
CA ASP A 81 -1.66 5.74 -1.41
C ASP A 81 -0.53 4.74 -1.68
N MET A 82 -0.14 4.60 -2.95
CA MET A 82 0.91 3.69 -3.39
C MET A 82 1.91 4.38 -4.31
N LEU A 83 3.19 4.11 -4.09
CA LEU A 83 4.30 4.56 -4.93
C LEU A 83 4.91 3.37 -5.65
N CYS A 84 4.97 3.41 -6.98
CA CYS A 84 5.67 2.41 -7.78
C CYS A 84 7.13 2.83 -7.94
N ILE A 85 8.06 2.07 -7.35
CA ILE A 85 9.49 2.31 -7.46
C ILE A 85 10.04 1.36 -8.51
N VAL A 86 10.60 1.90 -9.59
CA VAL A 86 11.05 1.13 -10.75
C VAL A 86 12.52 1.43 -11.09
N PRO A 87 13.23 0.50 -11.75
CA PRO A 87 14.56 0.76 -12.30
C PRO A 87 14.57 1.88 -13.35
N GLU A 88 15.73 2.50 -13.56
CA GLU A 88 15.90 3.62 -14.51
C GLU A 88 15.47 3.31 -15.94
N PHE A 89 15.58 2.05 -16.38
CA PHE A 89 15.20 1.64 -17.73
C PHE A 89 13.68 1.55 -17.95
N ILE A 90 12.87 1.67 -16.89
CA ILE A 90 11.41 1.69 -16.96
C ILE A 90 10.94 3.14 -16.95
N ASN A 91 10.41 3.58 -18.09
CA ASN A 91 9.91 4.94 -18.25
C ASN A 91 8.45 5.05 -17.82
N ARG A 92 8.04 6.28 -17.50
CA ARG A 92 6.66 6.63 -17.15
C ARG A 92 5.75 6.78 -18.38
N GLU A 93 6.34 7.06 -19.54
CA GLU A 93 5.64 7.34 -20.81
C GLU A 93 5.41 6.08 -21.64
#